data_AF-A0A5C9EHW6-F1
#
_entry.id   AF-A0A5C9EHW6-F1
#
_cell.length_a   1.000
_cell.length_b   1.000
_cell.length_c   1.000
_cell.angle_alpha   90.00
_cell.angle_beta   90.00
_cell.angle_gamma   90.00
#
_symmetry.space_group_name_H-M   'P 1'
#
loop_
_entity.id
_entity.type
_entity.pdbx_description
1 polymer ?
#
loop_
_entity_poly.entity_id
_entity_poly.type
_entity_poly.pdbx_seq_one_letter_code
_entity_poly.pdbx_strand_id
1 'polypeptide(L)'
;MVFYEFLPEEKIFLEIRSIKISSLESKWSWLYKNPCLADDYFIIVILPYYIIKSNLTFEELNALGFNAFRNALKRGRSRGHFEFTFSQLRKKHYNKKKSYFFERFGIEFTKALFNFANYNLCERLKNFISKKVIRDNKKKFKLLFHLFGEIKCEKCESNVIDLPIIDIHHKKNKNYTLSDYYSGKCHLKDFDNSNLSQLCKNHHSIEQVKIPKIFSNIIFKKDLFEMNPEQVDRFLDNELKKFENSYTFNNYIESNYLSKKKEVPKKIFSKFKYQIKKWIKKRFIFKLLFNSKCISCGNDYLTTLDLHHIDTELKSEEGSFWQGISSLNIKEIVQKIIEEKCVSLCSNCHYYLHSSFHLVCDKVLKSFYDEDQLKLIKKKAETKFEDILNSLKKFEYPTKLIEDSKFSLELPFDNYNRWRLYLLIVYYYIKFFRREYMICQRFIKISGFSYSYFYNSLSKSLIERGYLKIVKMDNLHQRHMDHKFDRAYLTEKGNKEVIKIITKYHNYSEKVKERVYQSLIIQSLI
;
A
#
# COMPACT_ATOMS: atom_id res chain seq x y z
N MET A 1 12.90 36.00 -6.93
CA MET A 1 13.72 35.02 -7.68
C MET A 1 15.12 35.06 -7.12
N VAL A 2 15.49 34.10 -6.28
CA VAL A 2 16.87 33.91 -5.83
C VAL A 2 17.39 32.71 -6.59
N PHE A 3 18.34 32.94 -7.50
CA PHE A 3 19.06 31.88 -8.19
C PHE A 3 20.00 31.21 -7.19
N TYR A 4 19.84 29.90 -6.98
CA TYR A 4 20.90 29.08 -6.43
C TYR A 4 21.84 28.71 -7.59
N GLU A 5 23.04 29.28 -7.58
CA GLU A 5 24.13 28.84 -8.47
C GLU A 5 24.56 27.43 -8.07
N PHE A 6 24.51 26.51 -9.03
CA PHE A 6 25.05 25.16 -8.89
C PHE A 6 26.57 25.20 -8.96
N LEU A 7 27.24 24.50 -8.04
CA LEU A 7 28.68 24.28 -8.12
C LEU A 7 28.98 23.23 -9.22
N PRO A 8 30.02 23.44 -10.06
CA PRO A 8 30.42 22.45 -11.06
C PRO A 8 30.93 21.14 -10.43
N GLU A 9 30.69 20.00 -11.09
CA GLU A 9 31.13 18.66 -10.64
C GLU A 9 32.60 18.60 -10.21
N GLU A 10 33.46 19.38 -10.86
CA GLU A 10 34.91 19.44 -10.56
C GLU A 10 35.21 20.01 -9.17
N LYS A 11 34.35 20.89 -8.62
CA LYS A 11 34.55 21.48 -7.28
C LYS A 11 34.23 20.48 -6.15
N ILE A 12 33.20 19.63 -6.35
CA ILE A 12 32.87 18.55 -5.41
C ILE A 12 34.01 17.51 -5.39
N PHE A 13 34.59 17.21 -6.57
CA PHE A 13 35.73 16.30 -6.68
C PHE A 13 37.02 16.85 -6.05
N LEU A 14 37.25 18.16 -6.12
CA LEU A 14 38.40 18.82 -5.48
C LEU A 14 38.23 18.95 -3.96
N GLU A 15 37.01 19.17 -3.45
CA GLU A 15 36.74 19.15 -2.00
C GLU A 15 36.93 17.77 -1.38
N ILE A 16 36.61 16.68 -2.09
CA ILE A 16 36.86 15.33 -1.60
C ILE A 16 38.35 14.99 -1.61
N ARG A 17 39.12 15.50 -2.58
CA ARG A 17 40.58 15.32 -2.65
C ARG A 17 41.35 16.18 -1.64
N SER A 18 40.80 17.30 -1.19
CA SER A 18 41.47 18.22 -0.24
C SER A 18 41.28 17.85 1.23
N ILE A 19 40.48 16.82 1.55
CA ILE A 19 40.35 16.31 2.92
C ILE A 19 41.64 15.57 3.28
N LYS A 20 42.49 16.20 4.12
CA LYS A 20 43.64 15.53 4.76
C LYS A 20 43.18 14.25 5.47
N ILE A 21 43.73 13.11 5.03
CA ILE A 21 43.38 11.74 5.42
C ILE A 21 43.47 11.49 6.94
N SER A 22 44.28 12.27 7.66
CA SER A 22 44.50 12.12 9.10
C SER A 22 43.32 12.53 10.01
N SER A 23 42.20 13.02 9.47
CA SER A 23 41.03 13.46 10.26
C SER A 23 39.76 12.61 10.07
N LEU A 24 39.84 11.46 9.37
CA LEU A 24 38.65 10.71 8.94
C LEU A 24 38.05 9.78 10.00
N GLU A 25 38.78 9.38 11.05
CA GLU A 25 38.25 8.47 12.07
C GLU A 25 37.10 9.07 12.89
N SER A 26 37.10 10.38 13.12
CA SER A 26 36.03 11.07 13.85
C SER A 26 34.76 11.26 13.00
N LYS A 27 34.90 11.48 11.69
CA LYS A 27 33.78 11.69 10.75
C LYS A 27 32.89 10.47 10.57
N TRP A 28 33.45 9.27 10.67
CA TRP A 28 32.69 8.01 10.52
C TRP A 28 32.31 7.36 11.86
N SER A 29 32.60 8.04 12.98
CA SER A 29 32.29 7.59 14.36
C SER A 29 30.81 7.22 14.54
N TRP A 30 29.90 7.81 13.77
CA TRP A 30 28.47 7.52 13.80
C TRP A 30 28.10 6.15 13.22
N LEU A 31 28.81 5.67 12.19
CA LEU A 31 28.62 4.32 11.62
C LEU A 31 28.96 3.25 12.66
N TYR A 32 29.99 3.51 13.47
CA TYR A 32 30.38 2.62 14.57
C TYR A 32 29.31 2.51 15.66
N LYS A 33 28.47 3.53 15.83
CA LYS A 33 27.39 3.56 16.83
C LYS A 33 26.05 3.03 16.30
N ASN A 34 25.90 2.90 14.98
CA ASN A 34 24.62 2.56 14.35
C ASN A 34 24.78 1.48 13.25
N PRO A 35 24.94 0.20 13.64
CA PRO A 35 25.25 -0.89 12.70
C PRO A 35 24.18 -1.14 11.63
N CYS A 36 22.91 -0.78 11.85
CA CYS A 36 21.86 -0.91 10.84
C CYS A 36 22.06 0.11 9.69
N LEU A 37 22.50 1.33 10.01
CA LEU A 37 22.79 2.37 9.00
C LEU A 37 24.08 2.08 8.22
N ALA A 38 24.91 1.16 8.72
CA ALA A 38 26.14 0.75 8.06
C ALA A 38 25.85 -0.05 6.79
N ASP A 39 24.83 -0.91 6.81
CA ASP A 39 24.40 -1.66 5.63
C ASP A 39 23.85 -0.74 4.54
N ASP A 40 23.02 0.22 4.92
CA ASP A 40 22.49 1.24 3.99
C ASP A 40 23.61 2.11 3.41
N TYR A 41 24.57 2.54 4.24
CA TYR A 41 25.72 3.34 3.79
C TYR A 41 26.61 2.57 2.80
N PHE A 42 26.83 1.27 3.00
CA PHE A 42 27.59 0.46 2.03
C PHE A 42 26.85 0.34 0.69
N ILE A 43 25.53 0.14 0.73
CA ILE A 43 24.68 0.01 -0.46
C ILE A 43 24.60 1.31 -1.25
N ILE A 44 24.49 2.45 -0.56
CA ILE A 44 24.24 3.76 -1.17
C ILE A 44 25.53 4.47 -1.59
N VAL A 45 26.62 4.31 -0.83
CA VAL A 45 27.84 5.09 -1.04
C VAL A 45 28.98 4.25 -1.60
N ILE A 46 29.30 3.14 -0.95
CA ILE A 46 30.50 2.36 -1.31
C ILE A 46 30.26 1.51 -2.58
N LEU A 47 29.10 0.86 -2.67
CA LEU A 47 28.77 -0.06 -3.76
C LEU A 47 28.61 0.64 -5.13
N PRO A 48 27.92 1.79 -5.26
CA PRO A 48 27.83 2.50 -6.54
C PRO A 48 29.19 3.05 -6.99
N TYR A 49 29.99 3.56 -6.06
CA TYR A 49 31.34 4.05 -6.36
C TYR A 49 32.26 2.93 -6.86
N TYR A 50 32.15 1.72 -6.29
CA TYR A 50 32.84 0.52 -6.76
C TYR A 50 32.36 0.04 -8.14
N ILE A 51 31.06 0.18 -8.44
CA ILE A 51 30.50 -0.17 -9.76
C ILE A 51 30.98 0.80 -10.85
N ILE A 52 31.16 2.09 -10.50
CA ILE A 52 31.63 3.13 -11.42
C ILE A 52 33.15 3.01 -11.65
N LYS A 53 33.93 2.89 -10.58
CA LYS A 53 35.39 2.67 -10.64
C LYS A 53 35.68 1.19 -10.43
N SER A 54 35.80 0.44 -11.53
CA SER A 54 35.96 -1.02 -11.52
C SER A 54 37.34 -1.53 -11.05
N ASN A 55 38.03 -0.83 -10.14
CA ASN A 55 39.28 -1.23 -9.45
C ASN A 55 39.65 -0.18 -8.38
N LEU A 56 38.82 -0.02 -7.34
CA LEU A 56 39.19 0.87 -6.22
C LEU A 56 40.40 0.30 -5.47
N THR A 57 41.36 1.17 -5.13
CA THR A 57 42.44 0.79 -4.21
C THR A 57 41.92 0.65 -2.79
N PHE A 58 42.66 -0.05 -1.94
CA PHE A 58 42.29 -0.20 -0.53
C PHE A 58 42.24 1.15 0.21
N GLU A 59 43.08 2.09 -0.19
CA GLU A 59 43.09 3.47 0.33
C GLU A 59 41.84 4.24 -0.07
N GLU A 60 41.40 4.13 -1.34
CA GLU A 60 40.14 4.75 -1.80
C GLU A 60 38.92 4.16 -1.07
N LEU A 61 38.89 2.84 -0.86
CA LEU A 61 37.83 2.20 -0.08
C LEU A 61 37.82 2.69 1.38
N ASN A 62 38.99 2.84 1.99
CA ASN A 62 39.09 3.33 3.36
C ASN A 62 38.66 4.80 3.49
N ALA A 63 39.01 5.64 2.51
CA ALA A 63 38.55 7.03 2.45
C ALA A 63 37.01 7.13 2.39
N LEU A 64 36.35 6.18 1.71
CA LEU A 64 34.89 6.07 1.67
C LEU A 64 34.25 5.50 2.96
N GLY A 65 35.05 5.21 3.99
CA GLY A 65 34.55 4.69 5.27
C GLY A 65 34.41 3.16 5.33
N PHE A 66 35.02 2.42 4.39
CA PHE A 66 34.91 0.95 4.34
C PHE A 66 35.39 0.24 5.62
N ASN A 67 36.50 0.68 6.21
CA ASN A 67 36.98 0.11 7.48
C ASN A 67 36.02 0.40 8.64
N ALA A 68 35.42 1.59 8.69
CA ALA A 68 34.40 1.93 9.69
C ALA A 68 33.17 1.05 9.54
N PHE A 69 32.68 0.85 8.31
CA PHE A 69 31.61 -0.11 7.99
C PHE A 69 31.96 -1.55 8.42
N ARG A 70 33.13 -2.07 7.99
CA ARG A 70 33.59 -3.42 8.33
C ARG A 70 33.68 -3.62 9.84
N ASN A 71 34.13 -2.61 10.57
CA ASN A 71 34.25 -2.65 12.03
C ASN A 71 32.89 -2.51 12.73
N ALA A 72 31.97 -1.68 12.23
CA ALA A 72 30.59 -1.60 12.71
C ALA A 72 29.87 -2.95 12.57
N LEU A 73 30.01 -3.62 11.41
CA LEU A 73 29.51 -4.98 11.20
C LEU A 73 30.13 -6.00 12.14
N LYS A 74 31.45 -5.95 12.39
CA LYS A 74 32.10 -6.82 13.37
C LYS A 74 31.53 -6.65 14.78
N ARG A 75 31.14 -5.44 15.18
CA ARG A 75 30.52 -5.17 16.49
C ARG A 75 29.06 -5.63 16.56
N GLY A 76 28.30 -5.49 15.47
CA GLY A 76 26.94 -6.04 15.36
C GLY A 76 26.88 -7.58 15.38
N ARG A 77 28.01 -8.26 15.09
CA ARG A 77 28.14 -9.72 14.98
C ARG A 77 28.23 -10.48 16.31
N SER A 78 28.13 -9.84 17.48
CA SER A 78 28.04 -10.55 18.77
C SER A 78 26.76 -11.36 18.97
N ARG A 79 25.86 -11.47 17.97
CA ARG A 79 24.60 -12.23 18.04
C ARG A 79 24.37 -13.29 16.94
N GLY A 80 25.38 -13.65 16.13
CA GLY A 80 25.24 -14.81 15.23
C GLY A 80 26.20 -14.81 14.04
N HIS A 81 26.82 -15.96 13.81
CA HIS A 81 27.94 -16.18 12.89
C HIS A 81 27.68 -15.83 11.42
N PHE A 82 28.41 -14.85 10.89
CA PHE A 82 28.92 -14.84 9.51
C PHE A 82 30.25 -14.07 9.47
N GLU A 83 31.37 -14.76 9.28
CA GLU A 83 32.59 -14.11 8.83
C GLU A 83 32.44 -13.74 7.35
N PHE A 84 32.87 -12.53 7.01
CA PHE A 84 32.87 -12.03 5.64
C PHE A 84 34.32 -11.65 5.34
N THR A 85 35.02 -12.52 4.63
CA THR A 85 36.37 -12.26 4.12
C THR A 85 36.32 -12.10 2.59
N PHE A 86 37.14 -11.20 2.04
CA PHE A 86 37.20 -10.99 0.58
C PHE A 86 37.60 -12.27 -0.19
N SER A 87 38.36 -13.18 0.43
CA SER A 87 38.68 -14.49 -0.17
C SER A 87 37.43 -15.38 -0.32
N GLN A 88 36.42 -15.24 0.54
CA GLN A 88 35.13 -15.92 0.40
C GLN A 88 34.24 -15.30 -0.69
N LEU A 89 34.35 -14.00 -0.99
CA LEU A 89 33.69 -13.38 -2.16
C LEU A 89 34.28 -13.90 -3.48
N ARG A 90 35.61 -14.10 -3.55
CA ARG A 90 36.28 -14.74 -4.70
C ARG A 90 35.96 -16.24 -4.82
N LYS A 91 35.93 -17.01 -3.72
CA LYS A 91 35.64 -18.46 -3.73
C LYS A 91 34.13 -18.80 -3.88
N LYS A 92 33.21 -17.95 -3.40
CA LYS A 92 31.74 -18.17 -3.57
C LYS A 92 31.22 -17.86 -4.97
N HIS A 93 32.06 -17.37 -5.87
CA HIS A 93 31.71 -17.27 -7.29
C HIS A 93 31.43 -18.64 -7.94
N TYR A 94 31.72 -19.76 -7.24
CA TYR A 94 31.64 -21.11 -7.81
C TYR A 94 30.65 -22.11 -7.16
N ASN A 95 29.87 -21.79 -6.10
CA ASN A 95 28.96 -22.83 -5.54
C ASN A 95 27.58 -22.40 -4.95
N LYS A 96 26.55 -22.96 -5.61
CA LYS A 96 25.14 -23.33 -5.33
C LYS A 96 24.26 -22.86 -4.15
N LYS A 97 24.66 -22.02 -3.18
CA LYS A 97 23.69 -21.50 -2.16
C LYS A 97 23.35 -20.03 -2.42
N LYS A 98 22.41 -19.80 -3.34
CA LYS A 98 22.20 -18.50 -4.03
C LYS A 98 20.86 -17.78 -3.81
N SER A 99 19.79 -18.37 -3.26
CA SER A 99 18.46 -17.74 -3.45
C SER A 99 18.08 -16.66 -2.41
N TYR A 100 18.15 -16.94 -1.11
CA TYR A 100 17.42 -16.09 -0.15
C TYR A 100 18.07 -14.74 0.16
N PHE A 101 19.41 -14.69 0.26
CA PHE A 101 20.15 -13.45 0.55
C PHE A 101 20.16 -12.51 -0.67
N PHE A 102 20.32 -13.04 -1.88
CA PHE A 102 20.32 -12.24 -3.11
C PHE A 102 18.93 -11.76 -3.55
N GLU A 103 17.85 -12.47 -3.22
CA GLU A 103 16.49 -11.97 -3.50
C GLU A 103 16.18 -10.74 -2.65
N ARG A 104 16.42 -10.79 -1.33
CA ARG A 104 16.11 -9.67 -0.44
C ARG A 104 17.07 -8.50 -0.66
N PHE A 105 18.37 -8.76 -0.76
CA PHE A 105 19.38 -7.73 -1.04
C PHE A 105 19.23 -7.17 -2.47
N GLY A 106 18.88 -8.00 -3.44
CA GLY A 106 18.63 -7.57 -4.81
C GLY A 106 17.38 -6.71 -4.94
N ILE A 107 16.32 -7.01 -4.19
CA ILE A 107 15.10 -6.19 -4.16
C ILE A 107 15.37 -4.83 -3.52
N GLU A 108 16.00 -4.80 -2.34
CA GLU A 108 16.33 -3.53 -1.66
C GLU A 108 17.38 -2.70 -2.43
N PHE A 109 18.37 -3.35 -3.06
CA PHE A 109 19.31 -2.71 -3.98
C PHE A 109 18.65 -2.15 -5.24
N THR A 110 17.70 -2.89 -5.83
CA THR A 110 16.96 -2.44 -7.01
C THR A 110 16.04 -1.27 -6.64
N LYS A 111 15.43 -1.28 -5.45
CA LYS A 111 14.60 -0.19 -4.92
C LYS A 111 15.42 1.07 -4.61
N ALA A 112 16.57 0.92 -3.96
CA ALA A 112 17.49 2.05 -3.70
C ALA A 112 17.97 2.68 -5.02
N LEU A 113 18.30 1.86 -6.04
CA LEU A 113 18.59 2.32 -7.39
C LEU A 113 17.39 2.93 -8.12
N PHE A 114 16.16 2.48 -7.83
CA PHE A 114 14.93 3.03 -8.41
C PHE A 114 14.58 4.40 -7.80
N ASN A 115 14.78 4.58 -6.49
CA ASN A 115 14.59 5.88 -5.84
C ASN A 115 15.70 6.87 -6.24
N PHE A 116 16.90 6.38 -6.57
CA PHE A 116 17.94 7.17 -7.23
C PHE A 116 17.63 7.44 -8.72
N ALA A 117 16.68 6.72 -9.34
CA ALA A 117 16.43 6.75 -10.78
C ALA A 117 15.74 8.03 -11.30
N ASN A 118 15.32 8.95 -10.41
CA ASN A 118 14.95 10.30 -10.81
C ASN A 118 16.17 11.14 -11.27
N TYR A 119 17.40 10.64 -11.08
CA TYR A 119 18.63 11.23 -11.61
C TYR A 119 19.29 10.27 -12.61
N ASN A 120 19.39 10.72 -13.87
CA ASN A 120 20.25 10.21 -14.95
C ASN A 120 20.92 8.84 -14.69
N LEU A 121 20.16 7.74 -14.83
CA LEU A 121 20.72 6.38 -14.85
C LEU A 121 21.92 6.34 -15.80
N CYS A 122 23.07 5.87 -15.32
CA CYS A 122 24.22 5.67 -16.20
C CYS A 122 23.83 4.71 -17.32
N GLU A 123 24.35 4.96 -18.52
CA GLU A 123 23.98 4.23 -19.73
C GLU A 123 24.12 2.71 -19.57
N ARG A 124 25.09 2.26 -18.76
CA ARG A 124 25.29 0.83 -18.42
C ARG A 124 24.08 0.21 -17.70
N LEU A 125 23.45 0.92 -16.77
CA LEU A 125 22.31 0.40 -16.03
C LEU A 125 21.03 0.41 -16.88
N LYS A 126 20.83 1.46 -17.70
CA LYS A 126 19.77 1.49 -18.74
C LYS A 126 19.93 0.29 -19.68
N ASN A 127 21.15 0.02 -20.12
CA ASN A 127 21.48 -1.13 -20.96
C ASN A 127 21.20 -2.47 -20.26
N PHE A 128 21.53 -2.61 -18.97
CA PHE A 128 21.25 -3.84 -18.22
C PHE A 128 19.75 -4.09 -18.04
N ILE A 129 18.99 -3.08 -17.59
CA ILE A 129 17.53 -3.16 -17.45
C ILE A 129 16.90 -3.52 -18.80
N SER A 130 17.34 -2.86 -19.88
CA SER A 130 16.84 -3.18 -21.23
C SER A 130 17.15 -4.63 -21.63
N LYS A 131 18.33 -5.17 -21.30
CA LYS A 131 18.69 -6.56 -21.64
C LYS A 131 17.78 -7.57 -20.94
N LYS A 132 17.48 -7.35 -19.65
CA LYS A 132 16.55 -8.21 -18.90
C LYS A 132 15.14 -8.13 -19.47
N VAL A 133 14.61 -6.91 -19.66
CA VAL A 133 13.26 -6.69 -20.21
C VAL A 133 13.13 -7.31 -21.61
N ILE A 134 14.12 -7.12 -22.48
CA ILE A 134 14.17 -7.74 -23.82
C ILE A 134 14.16 -9.26 -23.70
N ARG A 135 15.04 -9.84 -22.88
CA ARG A 135 15.14 -11.29 -22.72
C ARG A 135 13.85 -11.90 -22.20
N ASP A 136 13.26 -11.33 -21.16
CA ASP A 136 12.07 -11.88 -20.52
C ASP A 136 10.85 -11.77 -21.44
N ASN A 137 10.67 -10.64 -22.16
CA ASN A 137 9.62 -10.51 -23.17
C ASN A 137 9.85 -11.39 -24.40
N LYS A 138 11.09 -11.61 -24.85
CA LYS A 138 11.40 -12.57 -25.92
C LYS A 138 11.01 -13.99 -25.53
N LYS A 139 11.36 -14.41 -24.30
CA LYS A 139 10.95 -15.71 -23.75
C LYS A 139 9.43 -15.81 -23.70
N LYS A 140 8.76 -14.78 -23.22
CA LYS A 140 7.29 -14.70 -23.15
C LYS A 140 6.65 -14.85 -24.53
N PHE A 141 7.10 -14.08 -25.50
CA PHE A 141 6.61 -14.12 -26.88
C PHE A 141 6.76 -15.53 -27.46
N LYS A 142 7.98 -16.11 -27.39
CA LYS A 142 8.26 -17.46 -27.90
C LYS A 142 7.36 -18.51 -27.24
N LEU A 143 7.20 -18.45 -25.93
CA LEU A 143 6.35 -19.37 -25.20
C LEU A 143 4.89 -19.25 -25.66
N LEU A 144 4.32 -18.05 -25.61
CA LEU A 144 2.93 -17.82 -26.00
C LEU A 144 2.69 -18.20 -27.47
N PHE A 145 3.58 -17.81 -28.38
CA PHE A 145 3.47 -18.15 -29.79
C PHE A 145 3.55 -19.66 -30.03
N HIS A 146 4.41 -20.37 -29.30
CA HIS A 146 4.49 -21.83 -29.39
C HIS A 146 3.21 -22.52 -28.87
N LEU A 147 2.66 -22.05 -27.74
CA LEU A 147 1.48 -22.68 -27.13
C LEU A 147 0.19 -22.38 -27.92
N PHE A 148 0.06 -21.18 -28.49
CA PHE A 148 -1.22 -20.67 -29.04
C PHE A 148 -1.17 -20.32 -30.53
N GLY A 149 -0.01 -20.35 -31.18
CA GLY A 149 0.18 -20.00 -32.60
C GLY A 149 0.14 -18.49 -32.90
N GLU A 150 -0.53 -17.70 -32.07
CA GLU A 150 -0.61 -16.25 -32.19
C GLU A 150 -0.62 -15.57 -30.80
N ILE A 151 -0.31 -14.28 -30.75
CA ILE A 151 -0.34 -13.51 -29.50
C ILE A 151 -1.63 -12.70 -29.43
N LYS A 152 -2.68 -13.27 -28.83
CA LYS A 152 -3.92 -12.54 -28.57
C LYS A 152 -4.60 -12.95 -27.28
N CYS A 153 -5.42 -12.07 -26.73
CA CYS A 153 -6.35 -12.47 -25.67
C CYS A 153 -7.51 -13.26 -26.28
N GLU A 154 -7.90 -14.38 -25.66
CA GLU A 154 -9.05 -15.18 -26.12
C GLU A 154 -10.41 -14.49 -25.94
N LYS A 155 -10.46 -13.38 -25.18
CA LYS A 155 -11.71 -12.68 -24.80
C LYS A 155 -11.84 -11.26 -25.33
N CYS A 156 -10.79 -10.71 -25.93
CA CYS A 156 -10.82 -9.37 -26.54
C CYS A 156 -9.74 -9.21 -27.59
N GLU A 157 -9.74 -8.07 -28.27
CA GLU A 157 -8.86 -7.76 -29.40
C GLU A 157 -7.40 -7.44 -29.01
N SER A 158 -7.00 -7.62 -27.74
CA SER A 158 -5.62 -7.40 -27.32
C SER A 158 -4.69 -8.35 -28.04
N ASN A 159 -3.60 -7.83 -28.62
CA ASN A 159 -2.73 -8.56 -29.55
C ASN A 159 -1.23 -8.42 -29.21
N VAL A 160 -0.34 -8.60 -30.18
CA VAL A 160 1.12 -8.50 -29.97
C VAL A 160 1.58 -7.14 -29.42
N ILE A 161 0.89 -6.04 -29.73
CA ILE A 161 1.19 -4.69 -29.17
C ILE A 161 0.99 -4.69 -27.66
N ASP A 162 0.13 -5.59 -27.17
CA ASP A 162 -0.26 -5.81 -25.80
C ASP A 162 0.54 -6.91 -25.11
N LEU A 163 1.65 -7.38 -25.70
CA LEU A 163 2.48 -8.45 -25.13
C LEU A 163 2.74 -8.31 -23.62
N PRO A 164 3.00 -7.12 -23.04
CA PRO A 164 3.20 -6.98 -21.60
C PRO A 164 1.99 -7.41 -20.77
N ILE A 165 0.78 -7.12 -21.23
CA ILE A 165 -0.46 -7.37 -20.50
C ILE A 165 -1.04 -8.76 -20.78
N ILE A 166 -0.57 -9.48 -21.81
CA ILE A 166 -1.03 -10.85 -22.06
C ILE A 166 -0.37 -11.82 -21.08
N ASP A 167 -1.11 -12.76 -20.51
CA ASP A 167 -0.63 -13.74 -19.54
C ASP A 167 -1.24 -15.13 -19.81
N ILE A 168 -0.64 -16.15 -19.21
CA ILE A 168 -1.15 -17.52 -19.24
C ILE A 168 -2.10 -17.71 -18.06
N HIS A 169 -3.34 -18.08 -18.36
CA HIS A 169 -4.33 -18.44 -17.37
C HIS A 169 -4.52 -19.96 -17.33
N HIS A 170 -4.41 -20.55 -16.13
CA HIS A 170 -4.65 -21.98 -15.91
C HIS A 170 -6.13 -22.19 -15.54
N LYS A 171 -6.85 -22.98 -16.34
CA LYS A 171 -8.27 -23.30 -16.13
C LYS A 171 -8.47 -24.21 -14.89
N LYS A 172 -7.48 -25.03 -14.57
CA LYS A 172 -7.43 -25.94 -13.42
C LYS A 172 -6.21 -25.61 -12.54
N ASN A 173 -6.05 -26.32 -11.41
CA ASN A 173 -4.99 -26.08 -10.43
C ASN A 173 -3.63 -25.75 -11.08
N LYS A 174 -2.99 -24.69 -10.58
CA LYS A 174 -1.73 -24.19 -11.12
C LYS A 174 -0.59 -25.11 -10.74
N ASN A 175 0.11 -25.64 -11.75
CA ASN A 175 1.38 -26.34 -11.54
C ASN A 175 2.57 -25.38 -11.74
N TYR A 176 2.49 -24.43 -12.67
CA TYR A 176 3.59 -23.52 -13.02
C TYR A 176 3.10 -22.13 -13.40
N THR A 177 3.97 -21.13 -13.33
CA THR A 177 3.71 -19.73 -13.74
C THR A 177 4.71 -19.28 -14.82
N LEU A 178 4.46 -18.15 -15.48
CA LEU A 178 5.47 -17.54 -16.37
C LEU A 178 6.79 -17.25 -15.65
N SER A 179 6.74 -16.91 -14.36
CA SER A 179 7.95 -16.69 -13.55
C SER A 179 8.77 -17.98 -13.39
N ASP A 180 8.09 -19.12 -13.22
CA ASP A 180 8.74 -20.44 -13.16
C ASP A 180 9.43 -20.76 -14.49
N TYR A 181 8.80 -20.42 -15.62
CA TYR A 181 9.42 -20.56 -16.93
C TYR A 181 10.63 -19.63 -17.12
N TYR A 182 10.53 -18.36 -16.71
CA TYR A 182 11.65 -17.42 -16.84
C TYR A 182 12.87 -17.83 -16.01
N SER A 183 12.63 -18.39 -14.83
CA SER A 183 13.65 -18.91 -13.92
C SER A 183 14.16 -20.30 -14.30
N GLY A 184 13.53 -20.97 -15.28
CA GLY A 184 13.89 -22.32 -15.71
C GLY A 184 13.46 -23.43 -14.75
N LYS A 185 12.53 -23.13 -13.83
CA LYS A 185 11.90 -24.12 -12.94
C LYS A 185 10.91 -25.02 -13.67
N CYS A 186 10.42 -24.58 -14.82
CA CYS A 186 9.65 -25.40 -15.75
C CYS A 186 10.10 -25.19 -17.19
N HIS A 187 9.75 -26.16 -18.01
CA HIS A 187 10.02 -26.24 -19.43
C HIS A 187 8.71 -26.20 -20.22
N LEU A 188 8.83 -26.03 -21.53
CA LEU A 188 7.70 -25.94 -22.45
C LEU A 188 6.75 -27.14 -22.35
N LYS A 189 7.32 -28.35 -22.22
CA LYS A 189 6.57 -29.61 -22.07
C LYS A 189 5.75 -29.72 -20.78
N ASP A 190 6.02 -28.85 -19.80
CA ASP A 190 5.31 -28.85 -18.52
C ASP A 190 3.99 -28.05 -18.62
N PHE A 191 3.77 -27.35 -19.74
CA PHE A 191 2.54 -26.66 -20.07
C PHE A 191 1.61 -27.59 -20.86
N ASP A 192 0.54 -28.06 -20.23
CA ASP A 192 -0.53 -28.79 -20.89
C ASP A 192 -1.50 -27.82 -21.57
N ASN A 193 -1.35 -27.65 -22.89
CA ASN A 193 -2.12 -26.71 -23.71
C ASN A 193 -3.64 -26.84 -23.51
N SER A 194 -4.16 -28.05 -23.24
CA SER A 194 -5.61 -28.27 -23.09
C SER A 194 -6.21 -27.50 -21.90
N ASN A 195 -5.39 -27.19 -20.89
CA ASN A 195 -5.81 -26.54 -19.65
C ASN A 195 -5.37 -25.07 -19.54
N LEU A 196 -4.83 -24.50 -20.61
CA LEU A 196 -4.37 -23.12 -20.65
C LEU A 196 -5.32 -22.24 -21.45
N SER A 197 -5.25 -20.95 -21.17
CA SER A 197 -5.83 -19.90 -21.98
C SER A 197 -4.94 -18.67 -21.98
N GLN A 198 -4.92 -17.93 -23.08
CA GLN A 198 -4.17 -16.69 -23.19
C GLN A 198 -5.10 -15.51 -22.90
N LEU A 199 -4.88 -14.81 -21.77
CA LEU A 199 -5.76 -13.72 -21.31
C LEU A 199 -4.96 -12.45 -21.07
N CYS A 200 -5.51 -11.29 -21.41
CA CYS A 200 -4.96 -10.01 -20.95
C CYS A 200 -5.16 -9.87 -19.42
N LYS A 201 -4.40 -8.99 -18.77
CA LYS A 201 -4.47 -8.79 -17.31
C LYS A 201 -5.88 -8.48 -16.81
N ASN A 202 -6.70 -7.72 -17.55
CA ASN A 202 -8.09 -7.47 -17.19
C ASN A 202 -8.91 -8.77 -17.13
N HIS A 203 -8.94 -9.55 -18.22
CA HIS A 203 -9.67 -10.82 -18.25
C HIS A 203 -9.11 -11.83 -17.25
N HIS A 204 -7.79 -11.85 -17.07
CA HIS A 204 -7.14 -12.68 -16.09
C HIS A 204 -7.56 -12.30 -14.65
N SER A 205 -7.64 -11.01 -14.33
CA SER A 205 -8.17 -10.52 -13.04
C SER A 205 -9.65 -10.89 -12.85
N ILE A 206 -10.47 -10.78 -13.90
CA ILE A 206 -11.89 -11.18 -13.87
C ILE A 206 -12.03 -12.67 -13.55
N GLU A 207 -11.26 -13.54 -14.22
CA GLU A 207 -11.33 -14.99 -13.99
C GLU A 207 -10.79 -15.43 -12.63
N GLN A 208 -9.75 -14.75 -12.12
CA GLN A 208 -9.16 -15.11 -10.83
C GLN A 208 -9.99 -14.69 -9.63
N VAL A 209 -10.77 -13.62 -9.75
CA VAL A 209 -11.47 -13.02 -8.62
C VAL A 209 -12.84 -13.68 -8.42
N LYS A 210 -12.86 -14.71 -7.57
CA LYS A 210 -14.07 -15.52 -7.32
C LYS A 210 -15.16 -14.82 -6.50
N ILE A 211 -14.80 -14.00 -5.52
CA ILE A 211 -15.75 -13.40 -4.55
C ILE A 211 -16.80 -12.50 -5.24
N PRO A 212 -16.43 -11.44 -5.98
CA PRO A 212 -17.34 -10.66 -6.82
C PRO A 212 -18.19 -11.47 -7.81
N LYS A 213 -17.68 -12.61 -8.31
CA LYS A 213 -18.43 -13.48 -9.22
C LYS A 213 -19.55 -14.23 -8.50
N ILE A 214 -19.26 -14.79 -7.32
CA ILE A 214 -20.22 -15.55 -6.51
C ILE A 214 -21.24 -14.63 -5.84
N PHE A 215 -20.79 -13.48 -5.32
CA PHE A 215 -21.60 -12.55 -4.54
C PHE A 215 -21.93 -11.27 -5.33
N SER A 216 -22.05 -11.37 -6.65
CA SER A 216 -22.32 -10.22 -7.53
C SER A 216 -23.61 -9.50 -7.12
N ASN A 217 -24.69 -10.24 -6.90
CA ASN A 217 -26.00 -9.72 -6.50
C ASN A 217 -25.95 -8.95 -5.17
N ILE A 218 -25.03 -9.33 -4.27
CA ILE A 218 -24.82 -8.67 -2.99
C ILE A 218 -23.96 -7.41 -3.19
N ILE A 219 -22.79 -7.55 -3.82
CA ILE A 219 -21.80 -6.47 -3.96
C ILE A 219 -22.33 -5.34 -4.85
N PHE A 220 -23.10 -5.67 -5.88
CA PHE A 220 -23.61 -4.72 -6.88
C PHE A 220 -25.05 -4.25 -6.64
N LYS A 221 -25.66 -4.60 -5.50
CA LYS A 221 -26.97 -4.08 -5.07
C LYS A 221 -27.02 -2.55 -5.17
N LYS A 222 -28.08 -1.99 -5.76
CA LYS A 222 -28.17 -0.56 -6.15
C LYS A 222 -28.29 0.38 -4.95
N ASP A 223 -29.19 0.03 -4.04
CA ASP A 223 -29.54 0.72 -2.79
C ASP A 223 -28.52 0.48 -1.66
N LEU A 224 -27.42 -0.24 -1.92
CA LEU A 224 -26.46 -0.59 -0.87
C LEU A 224 -25.75 0.62 -0.26
N PHE A 225 -25.67 1.74 -0.98
CA PHE A 225 -25.08 2.98 -0.50
C PHE A 225 -26.08 3.92 0.20
N GLU A 226 -27.37 3.57 0.20
CA GLU A 226 -28.41 4.24 0.97
C GLU A 226 -28.54 3.64 2.38
N MET A 227 -27.95 2.46 2.59
CA MET A 227 -27.92 1.76 3.87
C MET A 227 -26.82 2.30 4.79
N ASN A 228 -27.14 2.45 6.07
CA ASN A 228 -26.13 2.66 7.11
C ASN A 228 -25.33 1.36 7.37
N PRO A 229 -24.18 1.45 8.08
CA PRO A 229 -23.33 0.29 8.33
C PRO A 229 -24.04 -0.91 8.98
N GLU A 230 -24.95 -0.69 9.94
CA GLU A 230 -25.71 -1.76 10.60
C GLU A 230 -26.72 -2.42 9.66
N GLN A 231 -27.35 -1.65 8.77
CA GLN A 231 -28.25 -2.16 7.75
C GLN A 231 -27.48 -3.02 6.75
N VAL A 232 -26.30 -2.58 6.30
CA VAL A 232 -25.41 -3.39 5.44
C VAL A 232 -25.04 -4.69 6.15
N ASP A 233 -24.67 -4.64 7.43
CA ASP A 233 -24.30 -5.83 8.19
C ASP A 233 -25.42 -6.84 8.33
N ARG A 234 -26.63 -6.38 8.68
CA ARG A 234 -27.82 -7.23 8.76
C ARG A 234 -28.20 -7.80 7.40
N PHE A 235 -28.11 -6.99 6.35
CA PHE A 235 -28.32 -7.43 4.96
C PHE A 235 -27.34 -8.55 4.60
N LEU A 236 -26.04 -8.37 4.85
CA LEU A 236 -25.03 -9.38 4.59
C LEU A 236 -25.26 -10.68 5.38
N ASP A 237 -25.64 -10.59 6.65
CA ASP A 237 -25.95 -11.78 7.45
C ASP A 237 -27.15 -12.55 6.90
N ASN A 238 -28.20 -11.83 6.48
CA ASN A 238 -29.39 -12.45 5.90
C ASN A 238 -29.09 -13.08 4.53
N GLU A 239 -28.34 -12.40 3.65
CA GLU A 239 -27.98 -12.94 2.35
C GLU A 239 -27.05 -14.15 2.48
N LEU A 240 -26.01 -14.07 3.33
CA LEU A 240 -25.07 -15.18 3.51
C LEU A 240 -25.74 -16.44 4.09
N LYS A 241 -26.73 -16.30 4.97
CA LYS A 241 -27.55 -17.43 5.44
C LYS A 241 -28.29 -18.15 4.30
N LYS A 242 -28.77 -17.42 3.28
CA LYS A 242 -29.40 -18.04 2.10
C LYS A 242 -28.41 -18.89 1.29
N PHE A 243 -27.12 -18.53 1.31
CA PHE A 243 -26.07 -19.29 0.63
C PHE A 243 -25.62 -20.54 1.39
N GLU A 244 -25.92 -20.65 2.69
CA GLU A 244 -25.46 -21.74 3.56
C GLU A 244 -25.83 -23.13 3.05
N ASN A 245 -26.97 -23.25 2.36
CA ASN A 245 -27.43 -24.50 1.77
C ASN A 245 -27.31 -24.55 0.23
N SER A 246 -26.63 -23.59 -0.40
CA SER A 246 -26.53 -23.54 -1.86
C SER A 246 -25.42 -24.47 -2.38
N TYR A 247 -25.73 -25.26 -3.40
CA TYR A 247 -24.79 -26.17 -4.06
C TYR A 247 -23.52 -25.44 -4.55
N THR A 248 -23.68 -24.24 -5.13
CA THR A 248 -22.56 -23.42 -5.61
C THR A 248 -21.60 -23.02 -4.50
N PHE A 249 -22.12 -22.68 -3.31
CA PHE A 249 -21.29 -22.34 -2.16
C PHE A 249 -20.56 -23.57 -1.64
N ASN A 250 -21.24 -24.71 -1.51
CA ASN A 250 -20.63 -25.96 -1.06
C ASN A 250 -19.46 -26.39 -1.95
N ASN A 251 -19.64 -26.38 -3.29
CA ASN A 251 -18.54 -26.68 -4.22
C ASN A 251 -17.35 -25.71 -4.09
N TYR A 252 -17.62 -24.44 -3.81
CA TYR A 252 -16.56 -23.45 -3.56
C TYR A 252 -15.80 -23.75 -2.26
N ILE A 253 -16.51 -24.09 -1.19
CA ILE A 253 -15.91 -24.51 0.08
C ILE A 253 -15.07 -25.76 -0.11
N GLU A 254 -15.62 -26.78 -0.77
CA GLU A 254 -14.94 -28.05 -1.06
C GLU A 254 -13.64 -27.83 -1.82
N SER A 255 -13.69 -27.09 -2.92
CA SER A 255 -12.51 -26.86 -3.77
C SER A 255 -11.43 -25.99 -3.14
N ASN A 256 -11.75 -25.11 -2.18
CA ASN A 256 -10.78 -24.13 -1.65
C ASN A 256 -10.41 -24.32 -0.17
N TYR A 257 -11.22 -25.01 0.63
CA TYR A 257 -11.07 -25.08 2.09
C TYR A 257 -11.02 -26.50 2.64
N LEU A 258 -11.75 -27.46 2.06
CA LEU A 258 -11.92 -28.78 2.68
C LEU A 258 -10.71 -29.72 2.53
N SER A 259 -9.72 -29.37 1.72
CA SER A 259 -8.47 -30.16 1.66
C SER A 259 -7.62 -30.10 2.92
N LYS A 260 -7.94 -29.24 3.92
CA LYS A 260 -6.99 -28.98 5.04
C LYS A 260 -7.50 -29.00 6.49
N LYS A 261 -8.80 -29.10 6.81
CA LYS A 261 -9.32 -29.41 8.17
C LYS A 261 -10.86 -29.29 8.22
N LYS A 262 -11.51 -30.06 9.13
CA LYS A 262 -12.92 -29.90 9.54
C LYS A 262 -13.14 -28.58 10.30
N GLU A 263 -12.87 -27.43 9.70
CA GLU A 263 -13.18 -26.14 10.35
C GLU A 263 -14.69 -25.89 10.40
N VAL A 264 -15.13 -25.28 11.50
CA VAL A 264 -16.54 -24.96 11.79
C VAL A 264 -17.08 -23.93 10.78
N PRO A 265 -18.25 -24.14 10.15
CA PRO A 265 -18.85 -23.25 9.15
C PRO A 265 -18.86 -21.75 9.54
N LYS A 266 -19.08 -21.44 10.83
CA LYS A 266 -19.13 -20.06 11.33
C LYS A 266 -17.89 -19.22 11.01
N LYS A 267 -16.67 -19.78 11.13
CA LYS A 267 -15.43 -19.04 10.85
C LYS A 267 -15.30 -18.67 9.37
N ILE A 268 -15.80 -19.54 8.50
CA ILE A 268 -15.78 -19.37 7.06
C ILE A 268 -16.72 -18.22 6.66
N PHE A 269 -17.93 -18.16 7.22
CA PHE A 269 -18.88 -17.07 6.98
C PHE A 269 -18.33 -15.70 7.37
N SER A 270 -17.71 -15.58 8.54
CA SER A 270 -17.08 -14.32 8.96
C SER A 270 -15.99 -13.88 7.98
N LYS A 271 -15.22 -14.83 7.44
CA LYS A 271 -14.20 -14.55 6.42
C LYS A 271 -14.83 -14.06 5.11
N PHE A 272 -15.91 -14.68 4.64
CA PHE A 272 -16.63 -14.19 3.45
C PHE A 272 -17.26 -12.83 3.67
N LYS A 273 -17.96 -12.61 4.78
CA LYS A 273 -18.56 -11.33 5.14
C LYS A 273 -17.51 -10.23 5.10
N TYR A 274 -16.33 -10.46 5.68
CA TYR A 274 -15.22 -9.53 5.62
C TYR A 274 -14.73 -9.23 4.19
N GLN A 275 -14.57 -10.27 3.35
CA GLN A 275 -14.16 -10.10 1.95
C GLN A 275 -15.22 -9.34 1.14
N ILE A 276 -16.51 -9.65 1.32
CA ILE A 276 -17.62 -8.95 0.66
C ILE A 276 -17.64 -7.47 1.07
N LYS A 277 -17.49 -7.17 2.37
CA LYS A 277 -17.34 -5.80 2.87
C LYS A 277 -16.18 -5.05 2.22
N LYS A 278 -15.03 -5.71 2.03
CA LYS A 278 -13.88 -5.11 1.32
C LYS A 278 -14.24 -4.74 -0.11
N TRP A 279 -14.98 -5.59 -0.83
CA TRP A 279 -15.41 -5.31 -2.20
C TRP A 279 -16.47 -4.22 -2.29
N ILE A 280 -17.44 -4.21 -1.37
CA ILE A 280 -18.41 -3.11 -1.22
C ILE A 280 -17.68 -1.79 -1.01
N LYS A 281 -16.72 -1.77 -0.07
CA LYS A 281 -15.91 -0.58 0.23
C LYS A 281 -15.12 -0.14 -1.01
N LYS A 282 -14.49 -1.08 -1.73
CA LYS A 282 -13.80 -0.80 -3.00
C LYS A 282 -14.74 -0.17 -4.02
N ARG A 283 -15.90 -0.76 -4.25
CA ARG A 283 -16.93 -0.24 -5.18
C ARG A 283 -17.31 1.19 -4.82
N PHE A 284 -17.58 1.45 -3.53
CA PHE A 284 -17.95 2.76 -3.04
C PHE A 284 -16.86 3.80 -3.33
N ILE A 285 -15.63 3.53 -2.90
CA ILE A 285 -14.49 4.45 -3.10
C ILE A 285 -14.23 4.72 -4.58
N PHE A 286 -14.24 3.68 -5.42
CA PHE A 286 -13.99 3.84 -6.85
C PHE A 286 -15.12 4.58 -7.56
N LYS A 287 -16.38 4.37 -7.18
CA LYS A 287 -17.51 5.17 -7.65
C LYS A 287 -17.37 6.64 -7.23
N LEU A 288 -17.01 6.88 -5.97
CA LEU A 288 -16.89 8.20 -5.38
C LEU A 288 -15.79 9.03 -6.06
N LEU A 289 -14.59 8.48 -6.17
CA LEU A 289 -13.40 9.24 -6.61
C LEU A 289 -13.15 9.19 -8.12
N PHE A 290 -13.59 8.11 -8.79
CA PHE A 290 -13.18 7.82 -10.16
C PHE A 290 -14.35 7.44 -11.08
N ASN A 291 -15.60 7.65 -10.63
CA ASN A 291 -16.81 7.23 -11.35
C ASN A 291 -16.78 5.73 -11.77
N SER A 292 -16.12 4.89 -10.97
CA SER A 292 -15.92 3.46 -11.25
C SER A 292 -15.22 3.16 -12.58
N LYS A 293 -14.36 4.05 -13.08
CA LYS A 293 -13.68 3.89 -14.37
C LYS A 293 -12.17 3.99 -14.25
N CYS A 294 -11.49 3.26 -15.13
CA CYS A 294 -10.09 3.51 -15.46
C CYS A 294 -9.98 4.89 -16.10
N ILE A 295 -9.11 5.75 -15.58
CA ILE A 295 -8.97 7.12 -16.09
C ILE A 295 -8.39 7.17 -17.51
N SER A 296 -7.69 6.12 -17.95
CA SER A 296 -7.07 6.07 -19.28
C SER A 296 -7.97 5.47 -20.36
N CYS A 297 -8.59 4.32 -20.10
CA CYS A 297 -9.35 3.60 -21.14
C CYS A 297 -10.86 3.49 -20.85
N GLY A 298 -11.34 4.05 -19.74
CA GLY A 298 -12.76 4.03 -19.40
C GLY A 298 -13.33 2.68 -18.91
N ASN A 299 -12.55 1.59 -18.95
CA ASN A 299 -12.95 0.28 -18.44
C ASN A 299 -13.46 0.38 -17.00
N ASP A 300 -14.62 -0.21 -16.70
CA ASP A 300 -15.37 -0.02 -15.46
C ASP A 300 -15.56 -1.31 -14.62
N TYR A 301 -14.96 -2.43 -15.05
CA TYR A 301 -14.99 -3.67 -14.30
C TYR A 301 -14.22 -3.56 -12.98
N LEU A 302 -14.93 -3.45 -11.86
CA LEU A 302 -14.37 -3.27 -10.51
C LEU A 302 -13.24 -4.25 -10.14
N THR A 303 -13.31 -5.50 -10.61
CA THR A 303 -12.31 -6.53 -10.36
C THR A 303 -10.96 -6.24 -11.03
N THR A 304 -10.97 -5.44 -12.09
CA THR A 304 -9.78 -5.05 -12.85
C THR A 304 -9.19 -3.73 -12.39
N LEU A 305 -9.97 -2.88 -11.70
CA LEU A 305 -9.53 -1.57 -11.26
C LEU A 305 -8.59 -1.69 -10.05
N ASP A 306 -7.51 -0.93 -10.08
CA ASP A 306 -6.56 -0.79 -8.98
C ASP A 306 -6.13 0.68 -8.85
N LEU A 307 -5.48 1.00 -7.73
CA LEU A 307 -4.93 2.32 -7.46
C LEU A 307 -3.48 2.40 -7.94
N HIS A 308 -3.16 3.49 -8.62
CA HIS A 308 -1.83 3.80 -9.12
C HIS A 308 -1.36 5.13 -8.55
N HIS A 309 -0.20 5.16 -7.91
CA HIS A 309 0.46 6.39 -7.47
C HIS A 309 0.98 7.16 -8.69
N ILE A 310 0.47 8.37 -8.94
CA ILE A 310 1.08 9.26 -9.94
C ILE A 310 2.51 9.61 -9.52
N ASP A 311 2.70 9.84 -8.22
CA ASP A 311 3.99 10.18 -7.63
C ASP A 311 4.44 9.06 -6.70
N THR A 312 5.46 8.31 -7.12
CA THR A 312 5.98 7.17 -6.36
C THR A 312 6.69 7.59 -5.09
N GLU A 313 7.13 8.84 -4.95
CA GLU A 313 7.79 9.35 -3.73
C GLU A 313 6.81 9.48 -2.56
N LEU A 314 5.52 9.65 -2.86
CA LEU A 314 4.45 9.75 -1.85
C LEU A 314 3.97 8.39 -1.33
N LYS A 315 4.45 7.28 -1.91
CA LYS A 315 3.97 5.94 -1.58
C LYS A 315 4.40 5.54 -0.16
N SER A 316 3.43 5.43 0.75
CA SER A 316 3.71 5.13 2.16
C SER A 316 3.84 3.61 2.45
N GLU A 317 3.40 2.74 1.54
CA GLU A 317 3.25 1.29 1.78
C GLU A 317 3.93 0.45 0.71
N GLU A 318 4.51 -0.68 1.08
CA GLU A 318 5.01 -1.67 0.13
C GLU A 318 3.88 -2.59 -0.38
N GLY A 319 3.94 -2.97 -1.67
CA GLY A 319 3.00 -3.91 -2.27
C GLY A 319 1.72 -3.28 -2.86
N SER A 320 0.61 -4.03 -2.80
CA SER A 320 -0.70 -3.60 -3.31
C SER A 320 -1.30 -2.58 -2.36
N PHE A 321 -1.41 -1.33 -2.82
CA PHE A 321 -1.93 -0.21 -2.04
C PHE A 321 -3.33 -0.50 -1.48
N TRP A 322 -4.23 -1.05 -2.30
CA TRP A 322 -5.57 -1.40 -1.82
C TRP A 322 -5.54 -2.39 -0.64
N GLN A 323 -4.63 -3.36 -0.64
CA GLN A 323 -4.56 -4.35 0.45
C GLN A 323 -4.20 -3.68 1.78
N GLY A 324 -3.24 -2.76 1.79
CA GLY A 324 -2.80 -2.09 3.01
C GLY A 324 -3.81 -1.06 3.55
N ILE A 325 -4.58 -0.40 2.68
CA ILE A 325 -5.60 0.58 3.11
C ILE A 325 -6.99 -0.02 3.33
N SER A 326 -7.28 -1.24 2.85
CA SER A 326 -8.64 -1.82 2.87
C SER A 326 -9.26 -2.01 4.26
N SER A 327 -8.45 -2.07 5.31
CA SER A 327 -8.88 -2.15 6.72
C SER A 327 -9.28 -0.79 7.30
N LEU A 328 -8.78 0.32 6.75
CA LEU A 328 -9.08 1.68 7.19
C LEU A 328 -10.55 2.03 6.97
N ASN A 329 -11.04 3.05 7.67
CA ASN A 329 -12.39 3.56 7.41
C ASN A 329 -12.45 4.32 6.07
N ILE A 330 -13.65 4.55 5.55
CA ILE A 330 -13.84 5.18 4.23
C ILE A 330 -13.15 6.54 4.15
N LYS A 331 -13.27 7.37 5.19
CA LYS A 331 -12.67 8.71 5.22
C LYS A 331 -11.15 8.65 5.15
N GLU A 332 -10.53 7.77 5.93
CA GLU A 332 -9.08 7.53 5.92
C GLU A 332 -8.59 7.05 4.56
N ILE A 333 -9.33 6.15 3.90
CA ILE A 333 -8.99 5.65 2.55
C ILE A 333 -9.03 6.80 1.54
N VAL A 334 -10.09 7.60 1.54
CA VAL A 334 -10.21 8.76 0.63
C VAL A 334 -9.07 9.74 0.85
N GLN A 335 -8.80 10.09 2.12
CA GLN A 335 -7.73 11.01 2.47
C GLN A 335 -6.38 10.51 1.95
N LYS A 336 -6.07 9.24 2.21
CA LYS A 336 -4.81 8.62 1.79
C LYS A 336 -4.67 8.54 0.27
N ILE A 337 -5.76 8.26 -0.46
CA ILE A 337 -5.76 8.29 -1.93
C ILE A 337 -5.44 9.69 -2.45
N ILE A 338 -6.05 10.73 -1.88
CA ILE A 338 -5.84 12.12 -2.29
C ILE A 338 -4.42 12.58 -1.95
N GLU A 339 -3.96 12.35 -0.71
CA GLU A 339 -2.62 12.74 -0.23
C GLU A 339 -1.51 12.08 -1.05
N GLU A 340 -1.65 10.79 -1.37
CA GLU A 340 -0.67 10.05 -2.16
C GLU A 340 -0.87 10.19 -3.69
N LYS A 341 -1.77 11.09 -4.13
CA LYS A 341 -2.08 11.36 -5.55
C LYS A 341 -2.36 10.07 -6.35
N CYS A 342 -3.20 9.20 -5.79
CA CYS A 342 -3.56 7.92 -6.38
C CYS A 342 -4.71 8.02 -7.41
N VAL A 343 -4.58 7.36 -8.54
CA VAL A 343 -5.61 7.30 -9.60
C VAL A 343 -6.11 5.88 -9.85
N SER A 344 -7.29 5.75 -10.46
CA SER A 344 -7.81 4.46 -10.87
C SER A 344 -7.33 4.04 -12.25
N LEU A 345 -6.62 2.93 -12.34
CA LEU A 345 -6.29 2.27 -13.60
C LEU A 345 -6.83 0.84 -13.63
N CYS A 346 -7.25 0.36 -14.80
CA CYS A 346 -7.51 -1.07 -14.98
C CYS A 346 -6.19 -1.86 -15.02
N SER A 347 -6.26 -3.17 -14.80
CA SER A 347 -5.09 -4.05 -14.72
C SER A 347 -4.25 -4.01 -16.01
N ASN A 348 -4.86 -3.84 -17.17
CA ASN A 348 -4.16 -3.66 -18.44
C ASN A 348 -3.35 -2.34 -18.45
N CYS A 349 -4.00 -1.18 -18.28
CA CYS A 349 -3.32 0.12 -18.29
C CYS A 349 -2.24 0.19 -17.19
N HIS A 350 -2.55 -0.30 -15.99
CA HIS A 350 -1.62 -0.31 -14.87
C HIS A 350 -0.36 -1.14 -15.19
N TYR A 351 -0.52 -2.36 -15.72
CA TYR A 351 0.61 -3.22 -16.03
C TYR A 351 1.41 -2.74 -17.25
N TYR A 352 0.72 -2.14 -18.23
CA TYR A 352 1.37 -1.56 -19.41
C TYR A 352 2.29 -0.40 -19.04
N LEU A 353 1.80 0.51 -18.18
CA LEU A 353 2.54 1.66 -17.67
C LEU A 353 3.85 1.26 -16.98
N HIS A 354 3.85 0.14 -16.23
CA HIS A 354 5.05 -0.39 -15.57
C HIS A 354 5.96 -1.22 -16.49
N SER A 355 5.52 -1.52 -17.71
CA SER A 355 6.30 -2.28 -18.67
C SER A 355 7.07 -1.33 -19.58
N SER A 356 8.39 -1.29 -19.50
CA SER A 356 9.25 -0.54 -20.43
C SER A 356 9.25 -1.13 -21.86
N PHE A 357 8.21 -1.88 -22.24
CA PHE A 357 8.11 -2.60 -23.49
C PHE A 357 8.05 -1.67 -24.70
N HIS A 358 7.34 -0.55 -24.60
CA HIS A 358 7.26 0.45 -25.67
C HIS A 358 8.65 0.91 -26.14
N LEU A 359 9.64 0.99 -25.22
CA LEU A 359 11.02 1.36 -25.52
C LEU A 359 11.85 0.28 -26.24
N VAL A 360 11.44 -0.99 -26.16
CA VAL A 360 12.26 -2.14 -26.59
C VAL A 360 11.52 -3.16 -27.45
N CYS A 361 10.28 -2.87 -27.85
CA CYS A 361 9.41 -3.79 -28.57
C CYS A 361 10.02 -4.23 -29.91
N ASP A 362 10.67 -3.32 -30.64
CA ASP A 362 11.44 -3.59 -31.85
C ASP A 362 12.51 -4.67 -31.62
N LYS A 363 13.30 -4.53 -30.56
CA LYS A 363 14.37 -5.48 -30.19
C LYS A 363 13.80 -6.82 -29.77
N VAL A 364 12.64 -6.83 -29.10
CA VAL A 364 11.93 -8.06 -28.70
C VAL A 364 11.44 -8.82 -29.93
N LEU A 365 10.87 -8.11 -30.90
CA LEU A 365 10.13 -8.68 -32.01
C LEU A 365 10.94 -8.84 -33.31
N LYS A 366 12.18 -8.33 -33.36
CA LYS A 366 13.04 -8.31 -34.56
C LYS A 366 13.18 -9.64 -35.32
N SER A 367 13.08 -10.78 -34.63
CA SER A 367 13.20 -12.10 -35.25
C SER A 367 11.88 -12.67 -35.80
N PHE A 368 10.78 -11.92 -35.69
CA PHE A 368 9.44 -12.42 -36.00
C PHE A 368 8.66 -11.55 -36.99
N TYR A 369 9.12 -10.32 -37.23
CA TYR A 369 8.46 -9.32 -38.07
C TYR A 369 9.49 -8.59 -38.91
N ASP A 370 9.10 -8.13 -40.10
CA ASP A 370 9.92 -7.28 -40.95
C ASP A 370 10.05 -5.84 -40.39
N GLU A 371 10.92 -5.03 -41.00
CA GLU A 371 11.25 -3.70 -40.50
C GLU A 371 10.04 -2.74 -40.48
N ASP A 372 9.18 -2.80 -41.50
CA ASP A 372 8.00 -1.94 -41.62
C ASP A 372 6.94 -2.31 -40.57
N GLN A 373 6.70 -3.61 -40.37
CA GLN A 373 5.85 -4.13 -39.32
C GLN A 373 6.35 -3.72 -37.92
N LEU A 374 7.66 -3.84 -37.66
CA LEU A 374 8.25 -3.44 -36.39
C LEU A 374 8.07 -1.94 -36.11
N LYS A 375 8.27 -1.10 -37.13
CA LYS A 375 8.06 0.35 -37.04
C LYS A 375 6.62 0.68 -36.69
N LEU A 376 5.65 0.00 -37.32
CA LEU A 376 4.23 0.17 -37.01
C LEU A 376 3.88 -0.28 -35.59
N ILE A 377 4.35 -1.46 -35.17
CA ILE A 377 4.11 -2.00 -33.82
C ILE A 377 4.69 -1.04 -32.77
N LYS A 378 5.92 -0.55 -32.98
CA LYS A 378 6.58 0.39 -32.07
C LYS A 378 5.79 1.68 -31.92
N LYS A 379 5.39 2.30 -33.04
CA LYS A 379 4.57 3.52 -33.03
C LYS A 379 3.27 3.31 -32.24
N LYS A 380 2.58 2.18 -32.43
CA LYS A 380 1.34 1.86 -31.70
C LYS A 380 1.58 1.66 -30.21
N ALA A 381 2.68 0.99 -29.83
CA ALA A 381 3.04 0.78 -28.43
C ALA A 381 3.38 2.10 -27.71
N GLU A 382 4.15 2.98 -28.37
CA GLU A 382 4.48 4.32 -27.88
C GLU A 382 3.23 5.18 -27.73
N THR A 383 2.37 5.22 -28.77
CA THR A 383 1.09 5.97 -28.73
C THR A 383 0.24 5.54 -27.53
N LYS A 384 0.08 4.22 -27.34
CA LYS A 384 -0.69 3.68 -26.20
C LYS A 384 -0.11 4.07 -24.85
N PHE A 385 1.21 4.11 -24.72
CA PHE A 385 1.87 4.54 -23.48
C PHE A 385 1.64 6.04 -23.22
N GLU A 386 1.80 6.87 -24.25
CA GLU A 386 1.55 8.31 -24.16
C GLU A 386 0.09 8.63 -23.84
N ASP A 387 -0.87 7.89 -24.41
CA ASP A 387 -2.29 8.05 -24.09
C ASP A 387 -2.57 7.79 -22.59
N ILE A 388 -1.92 6.78 -21.99
CA ILE A 388 -2.00 6.54 -20.54
C ILE A 388 -1.41 7.73 -19.79
N LEU A 389 -0.20 8.17 -20.11
CA LEU A 389 0.45 9.31 -19.45
C LEU A 389 -0.36 10.60 -19.54
N ASN A 390 -0.91 10.90 -20.71
CA ASN A 390 -1.72 12.09 -20.93
C ASN A 390 -3.02 12.04 -20.11
N SER A 391 -3.62 10.87 -19.96
CA SER A 391 -4.78 10.67 -19.09
C SER A 391 -4.44 10.91 -17.62
N LEU A 392 -3.24 10.49 -17.16
CA LEU A 392 -2.76 10.73 -15.80
C LEU A 392 -2.57 12.23 -15.53
N LYS A 393 -1.95 12.95 -16.46
CA LYS A 393 -1.68 14.40 -16.33
C LYS A 393 -2.96 15.24 -16.29
N LYS A 394 -4.02 14.81 -16.97
CA LYS A 394 -5.31 15.50 -17.05
C LYS A 394 -6.26 15.14 -15.91
N PHE A 395 -5.91 14.19 -15.06
CA PHE A 395 -6.81 13.75 -14.01
C PHE A 395 -6.90 14.78 -12.89
N GLU A 396 -8.13 15.17 -12.57
CA GLU A 396 -8.47 16.01 -11.43
C GLU A 396 -9.50 15.29 -10.55
N TYR A 397 -9.32 15.36 -9.24
CA TYR A 397 -10.32 14.83 -8.31
C TYR A 397 -11.60 15.68 -8.36
N PRO A 398 -12.78 15.08 -8.15
CA PRO A 398 -14.02 15.85 -8.05
C PRO A 398 -13.94 16.86 -6.90
N THR A 399 -14.01 18.16 -7.20
CA THR A 399 -13.81 19.27 -6.26
C THR A 399 -14.77 19.23 -5.06
N LYS A 400 -16.05 18.87 -5.28
CA LYS A 400 -17.06 18.76 -4.21
C LYS A 400 -16.65 17.82 -3.07
N LEU A 401 -15.88 16.77 -3.37
CA LEU A 401 -15.45 15.81 -2.35
C LEU A 401 -14.32 16.34 -1.46
N ILE A 402 -13.52 17.28 -1.97
CA ILE A 402 -12.42 17.90 -1.23
C ILE A 402 -12.98 18.90 -0.21
N GLU A 403 -14.05 19.59 -0.56
CA GLU A 403 -14.73 20.53 0.33
C GLU A 403 -15.42 19.80 1.49
N ASP A 404 -16.08 18.67 1.21
CA ASP A 404 -16.66 17.82 2.26
C ASP A 404 -15.59 17.03 3.04
N SER A 405 -14.48 16.60 2.43
CA SER A 405 -13.41 15.91 3.17
C SER A 405 -12.63 16.85 4.11
N LYS A 406 -12.59 18.15 3.77
CA LYS A 406 -12.19 19.27 4.64
C LYS A 406 -13.22 19.58 5.75
N PHE A 407 -14.00 18.60 6.20
CA PHE A 407 -14.56 18.59 7.55
C PHE A 407 -13.45 18.40 8.62
N SER A 408 -12.42 19.26 8.63
CA SER A 408 -12.06 19.88 9.90
C SER A 408 -13.31 20.62 10.31
N LEU A 409 -13.94 20.24 11.43
CA LEU A 409 -14.79 21.24 12.05
C LEU A 409 -13.82 22.38 12.37
N GLU A 410 -13.83 23.44 11.57
CA GLU A 410 -13.58 24.77 12.10
C GLU A 410 -14.66 24.96 13.13
N LEU A 411 -14.35 24.44 14.32
CA LEU A 411 -15.19 24.61 15.47
C LEU A 411 -15.14 26.10 15.77
N PRO A 412 -16.29 26.74 16.05
CA PRO A 412 -16.30 28.12 16.53
C PRO A 412 -15.71 28.23 17.95
N PHE A 413 -15.09 27.15 18.44
CA PHE A 413 -14.29 27.13 19.64
C PHE A 413 -12.85 27.40 19.21
N ASP A 414 -12.45 28.67 19.36
CA ASP A 414 -11.05 29.04 19.44
C ASP A 414 -10.30 28.14 20.47
N ASN A 415 -8.97 28.20 20.46
CA ASN A 415 -8.16 27.41 21.38
C ASN A 415 -8.54 27.64 22.86
N TYR A 416 -9.11 28.80 23.19
CA TYR A 416 -9.56 29.18 24.53
C TYR A 416 -10.87 28.46 24.95
N ASN A 417 -11.74 28.14 23.99
CA ASN A 417 -13.05 27.55 24.24
C ASN A 417 -13.12 26.04 23.95
N ARG A 418 -12.01 25.37 23.63
CA ARG A 418 -11.95 23.91 23.38
C ARG A 418 -12.53 23.07 24.52
N TRP A 419 -12.49 23.56 25.76
CA TRP A 419 -13.10 22.89 26.92
C TRP A 419 -14.63 22.74 26.78
N ARG A 420 -15.31 23.63 26.05
CA ARG A 420 -16.76 23.56 25.80
C ARG A 420 -17.13 22.37 24.92
N LEU A 421 -16.36 22.16 23.85
CA LEU A 421 -16.50 20.96 23.01
C LEU A 421 -16.32 19.70 23.86
N TYR A 422 -15.30 19.69 24.71
CA TYR A 422 -15.05 18.54 25.56
C TYR A 422 -16.23 18.27 26.50
N LEU A 423 -16.77 19.32 27.12
CA LEU A 423 -17.88 19.20 28.03
C LEU A 423 -19.12 18.63 27.33
N LEU A 424 -19.38 19.01 26.06
CA LEU A 424 -20.40 18.39 25.22
C LEU A 424 -20.15 16.91 24.97
N ILE A 425 -18.90 16.52 24.65
CA ILE A 425 -18.57 15.10 24.39
C ILE A 425 -18.77 14.27 25.66
N VAL A 426 -18.31 14.75 26.83
CA VAL A 426 -18.53 14.06 28.11
C VAL A 426 -20.02 13.93 28.42
N TYR A 427 -20.80 15.00 28.23
CA TYR A 427 -22.24 14.96 28.42
C TYR A 427 -22.92 13.90 27.54
N TYR A 428 -22.64 13.90 26.23
CA TYR A 428 -23.24 12.93 25.33
C TYR A 428 -22.80 11.50 25.67
N TYR A 429 -21.55 11.30 26.04
CA TYR A 429 -21.08 10.00 26.50
C TYR A 429 -21.84 9.52 27.75
N ILE A 430 -21.93 10.34 28.80
CA ILE A 430 -22.68 9.99 30.02
C ILE A 430 -24.15 9.71 29.69
N LYS A 431 -24.78 10.58 28.89
CA LYS A 431 -26.20 10.50 28.53
C LYS A 431 -26.54 9.24 27.73
N PHE A 432 -25.72 8.89 26.73
CA PHE A 432 -25.99 7.73 25.88
C PHE A 432 -25.60 6.40 26.50
N PHE A 433 -24.53 6.36 27.30
CA PHE A 433 -24.06 5.09 27.86
C PHE A 433 -24.72 4.72 29.17
N ARG A 434 -25.43 5.65 29.84
CA ARG A 434 -25.91 5.47 31.22
C ARG A 434 -24.83 4.89 32.15
N ARG A 435 -23.57 5.17 31.81
CA ARG A 435 -22.38 4.71 32.49
C ARG A 435 -21.59 5.93 32.88
N GLU A 436 -20.99 5.82 34.04
CA GLU A 436 -20.08 6.81 34.60
C GLU A 436 -18.87 6.95 33.66
N TYR A 437 -18.36 8.17 33.51
CA TYR A 437 -17.29 8.45 32.55
C TYR A 437 -15.97 7.91 33.09
N MET A 438 -15.49 6.79 32.56
CA MET A 438 -14.08 6.46 32.69
C MET A 438 -13.28 7.42 31.82
N ILE A 439 -12.30 8.10 32.42
CA ILE A 439 -11.24 8.82 31.72
C ILE A 439 -10.47 7.78 30.90
N CYS A 440 -10.93 7.51 29.68
CA CYS A 440 -10.52 6.33 28.92
C CYS A 440 -9.84 6.75 27.61
N GLN A 441 -8.87 5.94 27.18
CA GLN A 441 -8.19 6.02 25.88
C GLN A 441 -9.15 6.15 24.69
N ARG A 442 -10.40 5.69 24.85
CA ARG A 442 -11.48 5.80 23.86
C ARG A 442 -11.83 7.25 23.50
N PHE A 443 -11.76 8.16 24.47
CA PHE A 443 -12.07 9.57 24.23
C PHE A 443 -10.97 10.29 23.45
N ILE A 444 -9.71 10.00 23.78
CA ILE A 444 -8.52 10.52 23.10
C ILE A 444 -8.60 10.21 21.60
N LYS A 445 -9.06 8.99 21.26
CA LYS A 445 -9.28 8.58 19.88
C LYS A 445 -10.39 9.37 19.16
N ILE A 446 -11.49 9.69 19.84
CA ILE A 446 -12.62 10.43 19.26
C ILE A 446 -12.30 11.93 19.09
N SER A 447 -11.60 12.49 20.08
CA SER A 447 -11.28 13.92 20.13
C SER A 447 -10.05 14.31 19.31
N GLY A 448 -9.18 13.34 18.99
CA GLY A 448 -7.90 13.59 18.31
C GLY A 448 -6.84 14.25 19.21
N PHE A 449 -7.11 14.39 20.51
CA PHE A 449 -6.14 14.94 21.45
C PHE A 449 -5.11 13.89 21.87
N SER A 450 -3.90 14.33 22.24
CA SER A 450 -2.95 13.44 22.91
C SER A 450 -3.43 13.10 24.32
N TYR A 451 -3.02 11.93 24.81
CA TYR A 451 -3.35 11.49 26.18
C TYR A 451 -2.90 12.50 27.23
N SER A 452 -1.68 13.04 27.10
CA SER A 452 -1.12 14.02 28.04
C SER A 452 -1.91 15.33 28.06
N TYR A 453 -2.29 15.85 26.89
CA TYR A 453 -3.08 17.08 26.80
C TYR A 453 -4.47 16.91 27.42
N PHE A 454 -5.11 15.77 27.10
CA PHE A 454 -6.41 15.41 27.65
C PHE A 454 -6.40 15.34 29.19
N TYR A 455 -5.42 14.65 29.77
CA TYR A 455 -5.40 14.40 31.22
C TYR A 455 -4.90 15.61 32.00
N ASN A 456 -3.76 16.18 31.58
CA ASN A 456 -3.06 17.19 32.38
C ASN A 456 -3.64 18.60 32.23
N SER A 457 -4.28 18.90 31.10
CA SER A 457 -4.80 20.25 30.83
C SER A 457 -6.33 20.27 30.82
N LEU A 458 -6.95 19.44 29.99
CA LEU A 458 -8.36 19.59 29.68
C LEU A 458 -9.28 19.03 30.78
N SER A 459 -8.98 17.83 31.27
CA SER A 459 -9.73 17.20 32.38
C SER A 459 -9.58 18.03 33.66
N LYS A 460 -8.34 18.43 33.98
CA LYS A 460 -8.02 19.30 35.12
C LYS A 460 -8.80 20.62 35.05
N SER A 461 -8.81 21.30 33.91
CA SER A 461 -9.53 22.57 33.76
C SER A 461 -11.04 22.43 33.99
N LEU A 462 -11.65 21.33 33.57
CA LEU A 462 -13.09 21.11 33.77
C LEU A 462 -13.45 20.75 35.21
N ILE A 463 -12.52 20.10 35.92
CA ILE A 463 -12.65 19.83 37.36
C ILE A 463 -12.48 21.14 38.14
N GLU A 464 -11.46 21.93 37.83
CA GLU A 464 -11.21 23.25 38.45
C GLU A 464 -12.37 24.22 38.22
N ARG A 465 -12.99 24.20 37.02
CA ARG A 465 -14.19 24.97 36.72
C ARG A 465 -15.44 24.44 37.43
N GLY A 466 -15.37 23.27 38.06
CA GLY A 466 -16.47 22.62 38.77
C GLY A 466 -17.51 22.03 37.82
N TYR A 467 -17.17 21.76 36.57
CA TYR A 467 -18.07 21.11 35.61
C TYR A 467 -18.04 19.59 35.70
N LEU A 468 -16.90 19.03 36.13
CA LEU A 468 -16.73 17.62 36.40
C LEU A 468 -16.35 17.39 37.86
N LYS A 469 -16.87 16.30 38.44
CA LYS A 469 -16.42 15.76 39.73
C LYS A 469 -15.77 14.40 39.49
N ILE A 470 -14.56 14.20 40.00
CA ILE A 470 -13.94 12.88 40.03
C ILE A 470 -14.34 12.16 41.32
N VAL A 471 -14.77 10.92 41.20
CA VAL A 471 -14.94 9.99 42.31
C VAL A 471 -13.92 8.87 42.12
N LYS A 472 -13.07 8.69 43.13
CA LYS A 472 -12.18 7.53 43.21
C LYS A 472 -13.03 6.33 43.57
N MET A 473 -13.01 5.30 42.74
CA MET A 473 -13.67 4.05 43.07
C MET A 473 -12.65 3.07 43.63
N ASP A 474 -12.94 2.53 44.81
CA ASP A 474 -12.27 1.34 45.29
C ASP A 474 -12.73 0.14 44.45
N ASN A 475 -11.82 -0.80 44.19
CA ASN A 475 -11.96 -1.88 43.21
C ASN A 475 -13.14 -2.82 43.54
N LEU A 476 -14.34 -2.43 43.11
CA LEU A 476 -15.52 -3.28 43.16
C LEU A 476 -15.53 -4.16 41.90
N HIS A 477 -14.97 -5.37 42.06
CA HIS A 477 -15.29 -6.58 41.28
C HIS A 477 -14.57 -6.89 39.95
N GLN A 478 -13.37 -6.37 39.68
CA GLN A 478 -12.53 -6.95 38.61
C GLN A 478 -11.27 -7.56 39.20
N ARG A 479 -11.30 -8.88 39.43
CA ARG A 479 -10.24 -9.71 40.05
C ARG A 479 -8.88 -9.72 39.32
N HIS A 480 -8.69 -8.91 38.27
CA HIS A 480 -7.51 -9.00 37.39
C HIS A 480 -6.87 -7.66 37.00
N MET A 481 -7.27 -6.53 37.59
CA MET A 481 -6.55 -5.26 37.39
C MET A 481 -6.47 -4.46 38.69
N ASP A 482 -5.27 -4.35 39.27
CA ASP A 482 -4.99 -3.55 40.48
C ASP A 482 -4.95 -2.03 40.22
N HIS A 483 -5.46 -1.57 39.07
CA HIS A 483 -5.47 -0.16 38.74
C HIS A 483 -6.70 0.53 39.33
N LYS A 484 -6.48 1.50 40.23
CA LYS A 484 -7.53 2.43 40.67
C LYS A 484 -7.97 3.27 39.47
N PHE A 485 -9.27 3.30 39.18
CA PHE A 485 -9.82 4.10 38.10
C PHE A 485 -10.58 5.31 38.67
N ASP A 486 -10.25 6.49 38.15
CA ASP A 486 -10.99 7.72 38.41
C ASP A 486 -12.23 7.79 37.50
N ARG A 487 -13.42 7.95 38.09
CA ARG A 487 -14.66 8.17 37.36
C ARG A 487 -15.05 9.64 37.40
N ALA A 488 -15.29 10.25 36.24
CA ALA A 488 -15.78 11.63 36.17
C ALA A 488 -17.31 11.65 36.04
N TYR A 489 -17.93 12.61 36.70
CA TYR A 489 -19.37 12.88 36.65
C TYR A 489 -19.60 14.32 36.27
N LEU A 490 -20.63 14.56 35.46
CA LEU A 490 -21.07 15.93 35.21
C LEU A 490 -21.72 16.48 36.49
N THR A 491 -21.25 17.63 36.95
CA THR A 491 -21.91 18.33 38.06
C THR A 491 -23.19 19.02 37.57
N GLU A 492 -24.03 19.53 38.48
CA GLU A 492 -25.17 20.37 38.11
C GLU A 492 -24.71 21.62 37.33
N LYS A 493 -23.60 22.22 37.75
CA LYS A 493 -22.95 23.34 37.05
C LYS A 493 -22.51 22.94 35.64
N GLY A 494 -21.93 21.75 35.48
CA GLY A 494 -21.56 21.18 34.19
C GLY A 494 -22.77 20.99 33.28
N ASN A 495 -23.89 20.46 33.81
CA ASN A 495 -25.12 20.27 33.05
C ASN A 495 -25.71 21.59 32.56
N LYS A 496 -25.76 22.61 33.43
CA LYS A 496 -26.22 23.96 33.06
C LYS A 496 -25.36 24.57 31.96
N GLU A 497 -24.04 24.41 32.05
CA GLU A 497 -23.13 24.92 31.02
C GLU A 497 -23.28 24.16 29.70
N VAL A 498 -23.47 22.85 29.73
CA VAL A 498 -23.77 22.07 28.52
C VAL A 498 -25.02 22.57 27.83
N ILE A 499 -26.10 22.80 28.59
CA ILE A 499 -27.34 23.33 28.01
C ILE A 499 -27.06 24.68 27.34
N LYS A 500 -26.32 25.59 27.99
CA LYS A 500 -25.91 26.86 27.37
C LYS A 500 -25.13 26.67 26.07
N ILE A 501 -24.18 25.73 26.04
CA ILE A 501 -23.39 25.42 24.84
C ILE A 501 -24.29 24.85 23.75
N ILE A 502 -25.19 23.91 24.07
CA ILE A 502 -26.15 23.33 23.13
C ILE A 502 -27.06 24.41 22.56
N THR A 503 -27.65 25.26 23.40
CA THR A 503 -28.52 26.36 22.96
C THR A 503 -27.77 27.35 22.07
N LYS A 504 -26.56 27.74 22.46
CA LYS A 504 -25.73 28.70 21.70
C LYS A 504 -25.22 28.12 20.37
N TYR A 505 -24.96 26.81 20.33
CA TYR A 505 -24.32 26.14 19.20
C TYR A 505 -25.16 24.97 18.69
N HIS A 506 -26.48 25.13 18.60
CA HIS A 506 -27.43 24.05 18.31
C HIS A 506 -27.02 23.21 17.08
N ASN A 507 -26.68 23.86 15.97
CA ASN A 507 -26.24 23.19 14.75
C ASN A 507 -24.93 22.39 14.90
N TYR A 508 -24.03 22.82 15.78
CA TYR A 508 -22.81 22.08 16.09
C TYR A 508 -23.07 20.94 17.08
N SER A 509 -24.01 21.13 18.01
CA SER A 509 -24.40 20.11 18.98
C SER A 509 -24.96 18.86 18.29
N GLU A 510 -25.72 19.03 17.20
CA GLU A 510 -26.21 17.92 16.38
C GLU A 510 -25.06 17.24 15.59
N LYS A 511 -24.12 17.99 15.01
CA LYS A 511 -22.91 17.41 14.37
C LYS A 511 -22.02 16.65 15.36
N VAL A 512 -21.85 17.16 16.58
CA VAL A 512 -21.09 16.51 17.65
C VAL A 512 -21.80 15.21 18.10
N LYS A 513 -23.12 15.27 18.27
CA LYS A 513 -23.96 14.11 18.58
C LYS A 513 -23.85 13.04 17.49
N GLU A 514 -23.88 13.42 16.22
CA GLU A 514 -23.70 12.52 15.08
C GLU A 514 -22.31 11.86 15.10
N ARG A 515 -21.23 12.61 15.32
CA ARG A 515 -19.86 12.04 15.41
C ARG A 515 -19.66 11.13 16.60
N VAL A 516 -20.20 11.50 17.76
CA VAL A 516 -20.22 10.62 18.94
C VAL A 516 -20.94 9.33 18.53
N TYR A 517 -22.12 9.41 17.93
CA TYR A 517 -22.86 8.24 17.46
C TYR A 517 -22.07 7.37 16.46
N GLN A 518 -21.51 7.96 15.40
CA GLN A 518 -20.72 7.27 14.37
C GLN A 518 -19.46 6.58 14.95
N SER A 519 -18.75 7.24 15.87
CA SER A 519 -17.56 6.65 16.52
C SER A 519 -17.91 5.44 17.39
N LEU A 520 -19.15 5.37 17.88
CA LEU A 520 -19.67 4.30 18.71
C LEU A 520 -20.16 3.11 17.87
N ILE A 521 -20.77 3.38 16.72
CA ILE A 521 -21.11 2.36 15.69
C ILE A 521 -19.86 1.60 15.24
N ILE A 522 -18.76 2.33 15.01
CA ILE A 522 -17.49 1.71 14.61
C ILE A 522 -16.94 0.76 15.69
N GLN A 523 -17.28 0.96 16.97
CA GLN A 523 -16.82 0.13 18.08
C GLN A 523 -17.75 -1.02 18.45
N SER A 524 -19.06 -0.93 18.19
CA SER A 524 -19.95 -2.09 18.36
C SER A 524 -19.75 -3.15 17.27
N LEU A 525 -19.08 -2.76 16.18
CA LEU A 525 -18.74 -3.61 15.04
C LEU A 525 -17.32 -4.22 15.10
N ILE A 526 -16.55 -3.90 16.16
CA ILE A 526 -15.24 -4.51 16.52
C ILE A 526 -15.46 -5.37 17.76
#